data_AF-A0A5P3MT32-F1
#
_entry.id   AF-A0A5P3MT32-F1
#
_cell.length_a   1.000
_cell.length_b   1.000
_cell.length_c   1.000
_cell.angle_alpha   90.00
_cell.angle_beta   90.00
_cell.angle_gamma   90.00
#
_symmetry.space_group_name_H-M   'P 1'
#
loop_
_entity.id
_entity.type
_entity.pdbx_description
1 polymer ?
#
loop_
_entity_poly.entity_id
_entity_poly.type
_entity_poly.pdbx_seq_one_letter_code
_entity_poly.pdbx_strand_id
1 'polypeptide(L)'
;MTDRQTNPQTPEEQAAKTKKAKAKIRTVRIWTWIVMSLLISFFFLSKCAMTKPEFKQSVIDSCVKNIPFSEKWQADLKAQGLEGQGNKVIADYCVCMWDEPLEKLSYQQVENFGKLSAQEQVDLLGGSAAFEDRDRRCVAGLKAK
;
A
#
# COMPACT_ATOMS: atom_id res chain seq x y z
N MET A 1 -40.39 52.70 39.48
CA MET A 1 -41.47 51.69 39.52
C MET A 1 -41.26 50.75 38.36
N THR A 2 -40.95 49.51 38.70
CA THR A 2 -40.92 48.32 37.84
C THR A 2 -42.28 48.08 37.19
N ASP A 3 -42.32 47.66 35.92
CA ASP A 3 -42.51 46.25 35.62
C ASP A 3 -42.37 45.92 34.13
N ARG A 4 -41.48 44.97 33.86
CA ARG A 4 -41.16 44.43 32.54
C ARG A 4 -42.07 43.23 32.35
N GLN A 5 -43.25 43.43 31.74
CA GLN A 5 -44.18 42.34 31.44
C GLN A 5 -43.52 41.31 30.53
N THR A 6 -43.03 40.25 31.16
CA THR A 6 -42.51 39.06 30.52
C THR A 6 -43.72 38.20 30.20
N ASN A 7 -44.11 38.16 28.92
CA ASN A 7 -45.19 37.29 28.45
C ASN A 7 -44.80 35.82 28.75
N PRO A 8 -45.55 35.08 29.59
CA PRO A 8 -45.22 33.69 29.90
C PRO A 8 -45.49 32.84 28.66
N GLN A 9 -44.42 32.39 27.99
CA GLN A 9 -44.56 31.43 26.90
C GLN A 9 -45.34 30.22 27.40
N THR A 10 -46.49 29.96 26.78
CA THR A 10 -47.36 28.85 27.13
C THR A 10 -46.58 27.52 27.03
N PRO A 11 -46.77 26.57 27.97
CA PRO A 11 -46.01 25.31 28.00
C PRO A 11 -46.02 24.53 26.67
N GLU A 12 -47.10 24.66 25.89
CA GLU A 12 -47.23 24.07 24.55
C GLU A 12 -46.26 24.68 23.52
N GLU A 13 -45.99 25.98 23.59
CA GLU A 13 -45.12 26.67 22.64
C GLU A 13 -43.64 26.34 22.92
N GLN A 14 -43.27 26.17 24.19
CA GLN A 14 -41.94 25.69 24.60
C GLN A 14 -41.75 24.20 24.27
N ALA A 15 -42.79 23.37 24.42
CA ALA A 15 -42.77 21.97 24.01
C ALA A 15 -42.62 21.80 22.48
N ALA A 16 -43.28 22.66 21.69
CA ALA A 16 -43.14 22.65 20.24
C ALA A 16 -41.74 23.12 19.78
N LYS A 17 -41.16 24.15 20.41
CA LYS A 17 -39.80 24.64 20.13
C LYS A 17 -38.73 23.60 20.50
N THR A 18 -38.87 22.93 21.65
CA THR A 18 -37.95 21.85 22.06
C THR A 18 -38.07 20.60 21.20
N LYS A 19 -39.27 20.20 20.75
CA LYS A 19 -39.45 19.10 19.77
C LYS A 19 -38.79 19.42 18.43
N LYS A 20 -38.97 20.65 17.91
CA LYS A 20 -38.32 21.11 16.67
C LYS A 20 -36.80 21.20 16.82
N ALA A 21 -36.30 21.65 17.97
CA ALA A 21 -34.86 21.67 18.27
C ALA A 21 -34.27 20.25 18.37
N LYS A 22 -34.96 19.33 19.06
CA LYS A 22 -34.55 17.91 19.15
C LYS A 22 -34.57 17.22 17.78
N ALA A 23 -35.55 17.51 16.93
CA ALA A 23 -35.61 17.02 15.55
C ALA A 23 -34.43 17.54 14.72
N LYS A 24 -34.12 18.84 14.81
CA LYS A 24 -32.95 19.45 14.16
C LYS A 24 -31.63 18.85 14.64
N ILE A 25 -31.48 18.64 15.96
CA ILE A 25 -30.29 17.97 16.54
C ILE A 25 -30.15 16.54 16.02
N ARG A 26 -31.26 15.80 15.89
CA ARG A 26 -31.26 14.43 15.35
C ARG A 26 -30.82 14.41 13.88
N THR A 27 -31.34 15.33 13.08
CA THR A 27 -30.95 15.48 11.67
C THR A 27 -29.48 15.87 11.54
N VAL A 28 -29.00 16.86 12.31
CA VAL A 28 -27.59 17.26 12.31
C VAL A 28 -26.70 16.07 12.70
N ARG A 29 -27.04 15.34 13.75
CA ARG A 29 -26.28 14.16 14.19
C ARG A 29 -26.22 13.08 13.10
N ILE A 30 -27.32 12.80 12.40
CA ILE A 30 -27.33 11.83 11.29
C ILE A 30 -26.41 12.29 10.16
N TRP A 31 -26.49 13.57 9.76
CA TRP A 31 -25.63 14.13 8.74
C TRP A 31 -24.15 14.13 9.15
N THR A 32 -23.83 14.39 10.43
CA THR A 32 -22.47 14.27 10.95
C THR A 32 -21.95 12.84 10.82
N TRP A 33 -22.75 11.82 11.14
CA TRP A 33 -22.34 10.42 10.97
C TRP A 33 -22.12 10.05 9.51
N ILE A 34 -22.93 10.54 8.58
CA ILE A 34 -22.75 10.31 7.14
C ILE A 34 -21.46 10.95 6.64
N VAL A 35 -21.21 12.22 6.99
CA VAL A 35 -19.98 12.92 6.61
C VAL A 35 -18.75 12.26 7.24
N MET A 36 -18.84 11.87 8.52
CA MET A 36 -17.74 11.19 9.20
C MET A 36 -17.46 9.82 8.56
N SER A 37 -18.50 9.07 8.18
CA SER A 37 -18.35 7.80 7.46
C SER A 37 -17.74 7.99 6.06
N LEU A 38 -18.14 9.03 5.33
CA LEU A 38 -17.55 9.39 4.02
C LEU A 38 -16.07 9.79 4.15
N LEU A 39 -15.71 10.55 5.18
CA LEU A 39 -14.33 10.95 5.43
C LEU A 39 -13.45 9.77 5.84
N ILE A 40 -13.98 8.86 6.66
CA ILE A 40 -13.28 7.63 7.05
C ILE A 40 -13.06 6.75 5.81
N SER A 41 -14.10 6.51 5.01
CA SER A 41 -13.96 5.69 3.80
C SER A 41 -12.99 6.32 2.80
N PHE A 42 -13.05 7.64 2.59
CA PHE A 42 -12.13 8.36 1.71
C PHE A 42 -10.68 8.32 2.24
N PHE A 43 -10.48 8.43 3.56
CA PHE A 43 -9.17 8.29 4.18
C PHE A 43 -8.58 6.90 3.92
N PHE A 44 -9.36 5.82 4.09
CA PHE A 44 -8.88 4.47 3.79
C PHE A 44 -8.60 4.25 2.30
N LEU A 45 -9.43 4.79 1.39
CA LEU A 45 -9.19 4.72 -0.05
C LEU A 45 -7.92 5.50 -0.46
N SER A 46 -7.65 6.64 0.17
CA SER A 46 -6.44 7.44 -0.12
C SER A 46 -5.13 6.74 0.27
N LYS A 47 -5.20 5.69 1.10
CA LYS A 47 -4.04 4.86 1.51
C LYS A 47 -3.80 3.67 0.58
N CYS A 48 -4.62 3.46 -0.44
CA CYS A 48 -4.40 2.42 -1.45
C CYS A 48 -3.45 2.86 -2.58
N ALA A 49 -3.03 4.12 -2.63
CA ALA A 49 -2.00 4.56 -3.55
C ALA A 49 -0.62 4.19 -2.99
N MET A 50 -0.20 2.94 -3.21
CA MET A 50 1.14 2.48 -2.87
C MET A 50 2.16 3.37 -3.56
N THR A 51 3.06 3.96 -2.79
CA THR A 51 4.10 4.82 -3.36
C THR A 51 5.15 3.96 -4.07
N LYS A 52 5.83 4.52 -5.08
CA LYS A 52 6.94 3.84 -5.78
C LYS A 52 7.97 3.17 -4.85
N PRO A 53 8.45 3.78 -3.75
CA PRO A 53 9.36 3.12 -2.84
C PRO A 53 8.73 1.93 -2.09
N GLU A 54 7.46 2.02 -1.69
CA GLU A 54 6.75 0.91 -1.03
C GLU A 54 6.55 -0.28 -1.98
N PHE A 55 6.25 -0.02 -3.26
CA PHE A 55 6.18 -1.06 -4.27
C PHE A 55 7.51 -1.79 -4.45
N LYS A 56 8.61 -1.03 -4.57
CA LYS A 56 9.95 -1.60 -4.69
C LYS A 56 10.30 -2.51 -3.51
N GLN A 57 10.06 -2.04 -2.29
CA GLN A 57 10.27 -2.84 -1.08
C GLN A 57 9.39 -4.10 -1.07
N SER A 58 8.11 -3.98 -1.43
CA SER A 58 7.21 -5.12 -1.49
C SER A 58 7.67 -6.20 -2.49
N VAL A 59 8.25 -5.81 -3.63
CA VAL A 59 8.80 -6.77 -4.61
C VAL A 59 10.06 -7.43 -4.06
N ILE A 60 10.96 -6.66 -3.45
CA ILE A 60 12.19 -7.20 -2.82
C ILE A 60 11.84 -8.17 -1.69
N ASP A 61 10.90 -7.81 -0.81
CA ASP A 61 10.42 -8.67 0.27
C ASP A 61 9.80 -9.97 -0.26
N SER A 62 9.00 -9.85 -1.33
CA SER A 62 8.43 -11.02 -2.00
C SER A 62 9.52 -11.91 -2.60
N CYS A 63 10.55 -11.33 -3.21
CA CYS A 63 11.70 -12.06 -3.72
C CYS A 63 12.41 -12.82 -2.58
N VAL A 64 12.73 -12.14 -1.47
CA VAL A 64 13.40 -12.75 -0.31
C VAL A 64 12.58 -13.90 0.27
N LYS A 65 11.26 -13.75 0.28
CA LYS A 65 10.36 -14.78 0.80
C LYS A 65 10.26 -15.99 -0.14
N ASN A 66 10.25 -15.81 -1.46
CA ASN A 66 9.89 -16.87 -2.40
C ASN A 66 11.08 -17.56 -3.07
N ILE A 67 12.19 -16.85 -3.33
CA ILE A 67 13.39 -17.41 -3.98
C ILE A 67 13.98 -18.64 -3.27
N PRO A 68 14.01 -18.76 -1.91
CA PRO A 68 14.60 -19.91 -1.24
C PRO A 68 14.00 -21.26 -1.64
N PHE A 69 12.74 -21.24 -2.09
CA PHE A 69 11.98 -22.42 -2.47
C PHE A 69 12.19 -22.85 -3.93
N SER A 70 12.97 -22.09 -4.72
CA SER A 70 13.26 -22.45 -6.10
C SER A 70 14.47 -23.40 -6.19
N GLU A 71 14.36 -24.44 -7.02
CA GLU A 71 15.46 -25.38 -7.27
C GLU A 71 16.66 -24.69 -7.94
N LYS A 72 16.38 -23.73 -8.83
CA LYS A 72 17.40 -22.91 -9.50
C LYS A 72 18.28 -22.18 -8.49
N TRP A 73 17.69 -21.55 -7.47
CA TRP A 73 18.46 -20.84 -6.45
C TRP A 73 19.42 -21.76 -5.69
N GLN A 74 18.97 -22.95 -5.32
CA GLN A 74 19.83 -23.92 -4.63
C GLN A 74 20.98 -24.40 -5.54
N ALA A 75 20.70 -24.62 -6.83
CA ALA A 75 21.72 -24.97 -7.82
C ALA A 75 22.74 -23.84 -8.03
N ASP A 76 22.29 -22.59 -8.11
CA ASP A 76 23.13 -21.41 -8.28
C ASP A 76 24.04 -21.21 -7.05
N LEU A 77 23.51 -21.34 -5.84
CA LEU A 77 24.31 -21.28 -4.61
C LEU A 77 25.36 -22.39 -4.56
N LYS A 78 25.00 -23.61 -4.94
CA LYS A 78 25.94 -24.74 -4.98
C LYS A 78 27.07 -24.48 -5.97
N ALA A 79 26.76 -23.95 -7.16
CA ALA A 79 27.75 -23.59 -8.16
C ALA A 79 28.71 -22.49 -7.69
N GLN A 80 28.26 -21.60 -6.81
CA GLN A 80 29.07 -20.55 -6.18
C GLN A 80 29.77 -20.99 -4.88
N GLY A 81 29.62 -22.25 -4.44
CA GLY A 81 30.16 -22.71 -3.15
C GLY A 81 29.48 -22.09 -1.92
N LEU A 82 28.27 -21.57 -2.09
CA LEU A 82 27.45 -20.92 -1.06
C LEU A 82 26.32 -21.83 -0.56
N GLU A 83 26.45 -23.15 -0.73
CA GLU A 83 25.48 -24.13 -0.26
C GLU A 83 25.20 -23.95 1.25
N GLY A 84 23.93 -23.94 1.64
CA GLY A 84 23.50 -23.68 3.02
C GLY A 84 23.61 -22.21 3.48
N GLN A 85 24.16 -21.31 2.66
CA GLN A 85 24.34 -19.88 3.02
C GLN A 85 23.31 -18.96 2.37
N GLY A 86 22.29 -19.51 1.71
CA GLY A 86 21.28 -18.73 0.98
C GLY A 86 20.63 -17.61 1.81
N ASN A 87 20.30 -17.87 3.07
CA ASN A 87 19.70 -16.87 3.96
C ASN A 87 20.61 -15.66 4.23
N LYS A 88 21.93 -15.80 4.09
CA LYS A 88 22.88 -14.70 4.28
C LYS A 88 23.02 -13.81 3.05
N VAL A 89 22.75 -14.34 1.86
CA VAL A 89 23.01 -13.67 0.58
C VAL A 89 21.75 -13.32 -0.19
N ILE A 90 20.59 -13.84 0.21
CA ILE A 90 19.33 -13.63 -0.50
C ILE A 90 18.87 -12.18 -0.55
N ALA A 91 19.07 -11.41 0.53
CA ALA A 91 18.73 -9.99 0.54
C ALA A 91 19.57 -9.23 -0.50
N ASP A 92 20.89 -9.48 -0.51
CA ASP A 92 21.81 -8.87 -1.47
C ASP A 92 21.48 -9.29 -2.92
N TYR A 93 21.10 -10.55 -3.14
CA TYR A 93 20.60 -11.04 -4.44
C TYR A 93 19.33 -10.31 -4.89
N CYS A 94 18.31 -10.25 -4.03
CA CYS A 94 17.03 -9.64 -4.38
C CYS A 94 17.14 -8.13 -4.61
N VAL A 95 17.98 -7.43 -3.84
CA VAL A 95 18.27 -6.02 -4.11
C VAL A 95 18.95 -5.86 -5.47
N CYS A 96 19.98 -6.67 -5.77
CA CYS A 96 20.67 -6.62 -7.06
C CYS A 96 19.72 -6.89 -8.24
N MET A 97 18.78 -7.83 -8.08
CA MET A 97 17.83 -8.19 -9.13
C MET A 97 16.78 -7.11 -9.41
N TRP A 98 16.31 -6.43 -8.36
CA TRP A 98 15.07 -5.68 -8.43
C TRP A 98 15.23 -4.17 -8.23
N ASP A 99 16.29 -3.69 -7.57
CA ASP A 99 16.41 -2.27 -7.22
C ASP A 99 16.47 -1.36 -8.46
N GLU A 100 17.47 -1.57 -9.33
CA GLU A 100 17.66 -0.79 -10.55
C GLU A 100 16.49 -0.88 -11.54
N PRO A 101 15.97 -2.06 -11.92
CA PRO A 101 14.91 -2.14 -12.91
C PRO A 101 13.57 -1.58 -12.41
N LEU A 102 13.24 -1.73 -11.12
CA LEU A 102 12.02 -1.14 -10.55
C LEU A 102 12.14 0.39 -10.38
N GLU A 103 13.35 0.90 -10.15
CA GLU A 103 13.60 2.35 -10.08
C GLU A 103 13.37 3.04 -11.44
N LYS A 104 13.50 2.33 -12.56
CA LYS A 104 13.24 2.89 -13.90
C LYS A 104 11.75 3.03 -14.23
N LEU A 105 10.87 2.39 -13.46
CA LEU A 105 9.44 2.45 -13.71
C LEU A 105 8.85 3.81 -13.33
N SER A 106 7.93 4.29 -14.17
CA SER A 106 7.07 5.43 -13.84
C SER A 106 5.99 5.04 -12.82
N TYR A 107 5.38 6.04 -12.18
CA TYR A 107 4.28 5.81 -11.24
C TYR A 107 3.11 5.03 -11.86
N GLN A 108 2.74 5.35 -13.11
CA GLN A 108 1.66 4.65 -13.81
C GLN A 108 2.01 3.19 -14.11
N GLN A 109 3.28 2.90 -14.43
CA GLN A 109 3.76 1.54 -14.65
C GLN A 109 3.74 0.73 -13.35
N VAL A 110 4.16 1.34 -12.23
CA VAL A 110 4.10 0.71 -10.90
C VAL A 110 2.66 0.36 -10.51
N GLU A 111 1.73 1.32 -10.67
CA GLU A 111 0.31 1.12 -10.32
C GLU A 111 -0.34 -0.03 -11.11
N ASN A 112 0.09 -0.22 -12.35
CA ASN A 112 -0.46 -1.24 -13.23
C ASN A 112 0.39 -2.52 -13.29
N PHE A 113 1.56 -2.56 -12.65
CA PHE A 113 2.52 -3.66 -12.76
C PHE A 113 1.89 -5.00 -12.41
N GLY A 114 1.16 -5.08 -11.30
CA GLY A 114 0.48 -6.31 -10.86
C GLY A 114 -0.73 -6.70 -11.72
N LYS A 115 -1.18 -5.83 -12.62
CA LYS A 115 -2.28 -6.11 -13.57
C LYS A 115 -1.77 -6.67 -14.90
N LEU A 116 -0.47 -6.52 -15.18
CA LEU A 116 0.17 -7.04 -16.37
C LEU A 116 0.35 -8.56 -16.29
N SER A 117 0.34 -9.23 -17.43
CA SER A 117 0.76 -10.64 -17.52
C SER A 117 2.25 -10.79 -17.18
N ALA A 118 2.68 -12.02 -16.86
CA ALA A 118 4.07 -12.27 -16.51
C ALA A 118 5.06 -11.86 -17.62
N GLN A 119 4.69 -12.06 -18.89
CA GLN A 119 5.53 -11.66 -20.02
C GLN A 119 5.63 -10.14 -20.12
N GLU A 120 4.51 -9.42 -20.01
CA GLU A 120 4.50 -7.96 -20.05
C GLU A 120 5.27 -7.34 -18.88
N GLN A 121 5.22 -7.96 -17.69
CA GLN A 121 6.05 -7.55 -16.55
C GLN A 121 7.53 -7.69 -16.87
N VAL A 122 7.95 -8.81 -17.45
CA VAL A 122 9.35 -9.06 -17.83
C VAL A 122 9.79 -8.09 -18.93
N ASP A 123 8.97 -7.87 -19.95
CA ASP A 123 9.24 -6.94 -21.05
C ASP A 123 9.40 -5.51 -20.54
N LEU A 124 8.54 -5.09 -19.61
CA LEU A 124 8.61 -3.78 -18.95
C LEU A 124 9.92 -3.59 -18.16
N LEU A 125 10.50 -4.68 -17.64
CA LEU A 125 11.77 -4.69 -16.92
C LEU A 125 12.99 -4.89 -17.83
N GLY A 126 12.81 -4.80 -19.15
CA GLY A 126 13.87 -4.92 -20.16
C GLY A 126 13.93 -6.27 -20.89
N GLY A 127 12.92 -7.14 -20.72
CA GLY A 127 12.80 -8.43 -21.38
C GLY A 127 13.54 -9.57 -20.67
N SER A 128 13.29 -10.79 -21.15
CA SER A 128 13.83 -12.03 -20.56
C SER A 128 15.36 -12.08 -20.61
N ALA A 129 15.97 -11.65 -21.73
CA ALA A 129 17.42 -11.60 -21.87
C ALA A 129 18.07 -10.68 -20.83
N ALA A 130 17.50 -9.50 -20.58
CA ALA A 130 18.01 -8.59 -19.55
C ALA A 130 17.80 -9.15 -18.13
N PHE A 131 16.71 -9.89 -17.91
CA PHE A 131 16.45 -10.56 -16.64
C PHE A 131 17.49 -11.66 -16.37
N GLU A 132 17.74 -12.55 -17.33
CA GLU A 132 18.73 -13.63 -17.20
C GLU A 132 20.16 -13.12 -17.04
N ASP A 133 20.51 -12.05 -17.75
CA ASP A 133 21.82 -11.43 -17.67
C ASP A 133 22.03 -10.75 -16.30
N ARG A 134 20.99 -10.09 -15.76
CA ARG A 134 21.00 -9.59 -14.37
C ARG A 134 21.13 -10.72 -13.36
N ASP A 135 20.34 -11.78 -13.50
CA ASP A 135 20.38 -12.95 -12.62
C ASP A 135 21.79 -13.53 -12.52
N ARG A 136 22.43 -13.76 -13.66
CA ARG A 136 23.82 -14.25 -13.72
C ARG A 136 24.80 -13.32 -13.03
N ARG A 137 24.70 -12.01 -13.25
CA ARG A 137 25.56 -11.02 -12.59
C ARG A 137 25.34 -10.99 -11.08
N CYS A 138 24.08 -11.02 -10.64
CA CYS A 138 23.73 -10.98 -9.24
C CYS A 138 24.21 -12.21 -8.50
N VAL A 139 24.02 -13.41 -9.08
CA VAL A 139 24.55 -14.68 -8.53
C VAL A 139 26.07 -14.66 -8.46
N ALA A 140 26.76 -14.24 -9.53
CA ALA A 140 28.23 -14.17 -9.55
C ALA A 140 28.80 -13.13 -8.56
N GLY A 141 28.01 -12.12 -8.19
CA GLY A 141 28.37 -11.09 -7.23
C GLY A 141 28.17 -11.50 -5.76
N LEU A 142 27.53 -12.64 -5.48
CA LEU A 142 27.20 -13.05 -4.12
C LEU A 142 28.46 -13.40 -3.33
N LYS A 143 28.52 -12.87 -2.10
CA LYS A 143 29.57 -13.18 -1.14
C LYS A 143 28.91 -13.35 0.23
N ALA A 144 29.15 -14.49 0.86
CA ALA A 144 28.79 -14.65 2.26
C ALA A 144 29.66 -13.70 3.09
N LYS A 145 29.01 -12.80 3.84
CA LYS A 145 29.65 -11.98 4.86
C LYS A 145 29.93 -12.82 6.12
#